data_AF-A0A9W4P2Z8-F1
#
_entry.id   AF-A0A9W4P2Z8-F1
#
_cell.length_a   1.000
_cell.length_b   1.000
_cell.length_c   1.000
_cell.angle_alpha   90.00
_cell.angle_beta   90.00
_cell.angle_gamma   90.00
#
_symmetry.space_group_name_H-M   'P 1'
#
loop_
_entity.id
_entity.type
_entity.pdbx_description
1 polymer ?
#
loop_
_entity_poly.entity_id
_entity_poly.type
_entity_poly.pdbx_seq_one_letter_code
_entity_poly.pdbx_strand_id
1 'polypeptide(L)'
;MWNDEDNNPYGAFDQHQSGLSDSLHSAALSPRKISARRDFNGEPPDYITHPEDLSDPEDEAEYGAASQQYPRKSVYDSRIEQILYENPEMPILITDAGKNHEGGGSFIVYTIRTADLEVRRRYSEFASLRQTLVNLHPTLVVPPIPEKHSMADYAAKPTRAKDDMAIIDLRKRMLSVFLNRCRRMKEIREDGVWWRFLDPNVSWSEVLSSHPASSVPKNNLKAPPLDPANPTPAHGWLPIPSTSAKLKPSSGTTIAGGNAASPTSPNEQEPLSFPGPEILGRFPPESRKLSEQELDPYFINFEASTRELELLLQGNIEKVNRRTLSHLSGLSADLMELGARYNGFSLSEQSPTVAAAIERIGQAADTSYIETEELSSALSASFAEPMRESAQFASVVRGVLRYRVLKRVQQEMTRDELSKKKSLLDSLERSELEAKRIEQYLNRTSPQSGTTKPRSLSTSSAISSEGGNGPAMSADSGFPYTHDDSMTSPPASQIGGLKRSDPSVPGPPAHRKSSSGTFVANKIFGRISHAIHGFADVDPERTRRDQIGKTKESLIQLEQALEVSEKDVKDASAGVLHDLKRFQKDKEADLRRYMVAYARCHLDWARKNLETWTEAKDEVDKIVAR
;
A
#
# COMPACT_ATOMS: atom_id res chain seq x y z
N MET A 1 34.31 -24.30 37.38
CA MET A 1 34.10 -25.64 36.79
C MET A 1 32.74 -25.59 36.13
N TRP A 2 32.63 -26.14 34.92
CA TRP A 2 31.55 -25.87 33.96
C TRP A 2 31.60 -24.47 33.33
N ASN A 3 31.39 -24.47 32.00
CA ASN A 3 31.17 -23.31 31.15
C ASN A 3 29.66 -23.04 31.10
N ASP A 4 29.28 -21.96 30.44
CA ASP A 4 28.47 -22.11 29.22
C ASP A 4 28.90 -21.05 28.20
N GLU A 5 28.67 -21.33 26.92
CA GLU A 5 29.13 -20.50 25.80
C GLU A 5 28.02 -19.51 25.38
N ASP A 6 28.38 -18.27 25.07
CA ASP A 6 27.47 -17.34 24.39
C ASP A 6 28.15 -16.78 23.12
N ASN A 7 27.51 -17.01 21.98
CA ASN A 7 28.14 -16.96 20.66
C ASN A 7 27.70 -15.70 19.89
N ASN A 8 28.49 -14.64 19.99
CA ASN A 8 28.26 -13.37 19.29
C ASN A 8 29.18 -13.22 18.05
N PRO A 9 28.68 -13.48 16.83
CA PRO A 9 29.52 -13.54 15.61
C PRO A 9 29.93 -12.17 15.02
N TYR A 10 29.85 -11.07 15.79
CA TYR A 10 30.20 -9.70 15.33
C TYR A 10 31.10 -8.92 16.31
N GLY A 11 31.84 -9.61 17.19
CA GLY A 11 32.55 -8.99 18.31
C GLY A 11 33.96 -8.42 18.08
N ALA A 12 34.53 -8.45 16.86
CA ALA A 12 35.97 -8.29 16.66
C ALA A 12 36.41 -7.47 15.42
N PHE A 13 36.07 -6.16 15.38
CA PHE A 13 36.61 -5.21 14.38
C PHE A 13 36.92 -3.79 14.92
N ASP A 14 36.89 -3.56 16.24
CA ASP A 14 37.13 -2.24 16.86
C ASP A 14 38.44 -2.20 17.69
N GLN A 15 39.58 -2.33 17.01
CA GLN A 15 40.88 -1.82 17.49
C GLN A 15 41.80 -1.56 16.28
N HIS A 16 42.64 -0.51 16.36
CA HIS A 16 43.53 -0.02 15.29
C HIS A 16 42.90 0.79 14.12
N GLN A 17 41.96 1.69 14.39
CA GLN A 17 41.73 2.88 13.55
C GLN A 17 41.68 4.17 14.38
N SER A 18 42.85 4.69 14.77
CA SER A 18 42.98 5.98 15.45
C SER A 18 44.34 6.63 15.16
N GLY A 19 44.34 7.58 14.21
CA GLY A 19 45.53 8.31 13.76
C GLY A 19 46.04 7.83 12.39
N LEU A 20 45.92 8.72 11.39
CA LEU A 20 46.70 8.83 10.12
C LEU A 20 46.02 9.77 9.11
N SER A 21 44.75 10.15 9.32
CA SER A 21 43.92 10.91 8.38
C SER A 21 44.21 12.42 8.26
N ASP A 22 45.36 12.91 8.77
CA ASP A 22 45.54 14.35 9.07
C ASP A 22 46.87 14.94 8.55
N SER A 23 47.38 14.46 7.39
CA SER A 23 48.60 14.99 6.76
C SER A 23 48.77 14.71 5.24
N LEU A 24 47.71 14.80 4.41
CA LEU A 24 47.85 14.78 2.92
C LEU A 24 46.91 15.73 2.17
N HIS A 25 46.88 17.02 2.54
CA HIS A 25 46.16 18.07 1.80
C HIS A 25 47.02 19.31 1.53
N SER A 26 47.88 19.27 0.49
CA SER A 26 48.53 20.46 -0.09
C SER A 26 49.14 20.21 -1.49
N ALA A 27 48.31 20.23 -2.54
CA ALA A 27 48.76 20.38 -3.94
C ALA A 27 47.60 20.81 -4.87
N ALA A 28 47.14 22.06 -4.75
CA ALA A 28 46.12 22.59 -5.67
C ALA A 28 46.76 23.02 -7.01
N LEU A 29 46.43 22.33 -8.11
CA LEU A 29 46.81 22.72 -9.46
C LEU A 29 45.57 22.84 -10.36
N SER A 30 45.41 24.00 -11.01
CA SER A 30 44.23 24.30 -11.83
C SER A 30 44.31 23.63 -13.22
N PRO A 31 43.20 23.10 -13.77
CA PRO A 31 43.20 22.44 -15.07
C PRO A 31 43.37 23.46 -16.21
N ARG A 32 44.53 23.43 -16.89
CA ARG A 32 44.71 24.13 -18.17
C ARG A 32 44.00 23.37 -19.29
N LYS A 33 43.16 24.06 -20.05
CA LYS A 33 42.61 23.55 -21.32
C LYS A 33 43.74 23.37 -22.33
N ILE A 34 43.92 22.16 -22.83
CA ILE A 34 44.73 21.86 -24.03
C ILE A 34 43.79 21.23 -25.06
N SER A 35 43.75 21.80 -26.26
CA SER A 35 42.96 21.28 -27.38
C SER A 35 43.86 20.48 -28.30
N ALA A 36 43.58 19.19 -28.46
CA ALA A 36 44.29 18.31 -29.38
C ALA A 36 43.30 17.58 -30.29
N ARG A 37 43.25 17.98 -31.56
CA ARG A 37 42.66 17.14 -32.62
C ARG A 37 43.69 16.11 -33.04
N ARG A 38 43.29 14.84 -33.17
CA ARG A 38 43.87 13.89 -34.13
C ARG A 38 42.77 13.00 -34.67
N ASP A 39 42.79 12.81 -35.97
CA ASP A 39 41.84 12.00 -36.72
C ASP A 39 42.20 10.51 -36.60
N PHE A 40 41.19 9.65 -36.57
CA PHE A 40 41.35 8.19 -36.72
C PHE A 40 40.24 7.68 -37.64
N ASN A 41 40.62 7.23 -38.84
CA ASN A 41 39.73 6.48 -39.72
C ASN A 41 39.64 5.04 -39.25
N GLY A 42 38.42 4.50 -39.18
CA GLY A 42 38.15 3.10 -38.84
C GLY A 42 36.66 2.85 -38.72
N GLU A 43 36.05 2.27 -39.76
CA GLU A 43 34.61 1.99 -39.81
C GLU A 43 34.25 0.78 -38.93
N PRO A 44 33.25 0.89 -38.03
CA PRO A 44 32.54 -0.26 -37.48
C PRO A 44 31.45 -0.75 -38.47
N PRO A 45 31.06 -2.04 -38.43
CA PRO A 45 30.14 -2.62 -39.41
C PRO A 45 28.67 -2.19 -39.20
N ASP A 46 27.92 -2.13 -40.30
CA ASP A 46 26.49 -1.81 -40.31
C ASP A 46 25.65 -2.81 -39.50
N TYR A 47 24.67 -2.27 -38.76
CA TYR A 47 23.53 -3.04 -38.27
C TYR A 47 22.23 -2.34 -38.67
N ILE A 48 21.64 -2.81 -39.77
CA ILE A 48 20.45 -2.20 -40.37
C ILE A 48 19.27 -2.31 -39.39
N THR A 49 18.69 -1.16 -39.05
CA THR A 49 17.34 -1.09 -38.46
C THR A 49 16.53 -0.07 -39.25
N HIS A 50 15.50 -0.54 -39.95
CA HIS A 50 14.50 0.32 -40.59
C HIS A 50 13.39 0.62 -39.58
N PRO A 51 13.16 1.89 -39.21
CA PRO A 51 11.84 2.35 -38.81
C PRO A 51 11.05 2.72 -40.08
N GLU A 52 9.97 2.00 -40.38
CA GLU A 52 8.96 2.56 -41.28
C GLU A 52 8.17 3.62 -40.51
N ASP A 53 8.29 4.87 -40.94
CA ASP A 53 7.48 5.98 -40.45
C ASP A 53 6.17 6.03 -41.27
N LEU A 54 5.04 5.95 -40.57
CA LEU A 54 3.70 6.12 -41.12
C LEU A 54 2.97 7.17 -40.27
N SER A 55 3.39 8.41 -40.44
CA SER A 55 2.68 9.61 -39.99
C SER A 55 2.25 10.44 -41.21
N ASP A 56 0.95 10.70 -41.33
CA ASP A 56 0.32 11.35 -42.49
C ASP A 56 0.41 12.90 -42.34
N PRO A 57 0.69 13.68 -43.41
CA PRO A 57 1.17 15.05 -43.25
C PRO A 57 0.09 16.13 -43.36
N GLU A 58 -0.38 16.64 -42.22
CA GLU A 58 -1.03 17.95 -42.12
C GLU A 58 -0.28 18.82 -41.07
N ASP A 59 -0.29 20.15 -41.25
CA ASP A 59 0.29 21.19 -40.38
C ASP A 59 1.84 21.32 -40.25
N GLU A 60 2.64 20.93 -41.25
CA GLU A 60 4.02 21.47 -41.43
C GLU A 60 4.00 22.80 -42.20
N ALA A 61 3.77 23.91 -41.48
CA ALA A 61 3.90 25.26 -42.00
C ALA A 61 4.37 26.27 -40.95
N GLU A 62 5.24 27.20 -41.39
CA GLU A 62 5.69 28.41 -40.68
C GLU A 62 6.60 28.23 -39.43
N TYR A 63 7.89 27.96 -39.69
CA TYR A 63 8.98 28.12 -38.73
C TYR A 63 9.19 29.60 -38.31
N GLY A 64 8.37 30.07 -37.35
CA GLY A 64 8.56 31.33 -36.64
C GLY A 64 9.31 31.13 -35.31
N ALA A 65 10.45 31.81 -35.13
CA ALA A 65 11.29 31.64 -33.93
C ALA A 65 10.68 32.28 -32.66
N ALA A 66 9.76 31.56 -32.01
CA ALA A 66 9.20 31.92 -30.71
C ALA A 66 9.78 31.04 -29.59
N SER A 67 10.34 31.66 -28.55
CA SER A 67 10.64 30.96 -27.29
C SER A 67 9.33 30.37 -26.72
N GLN A 68 9.31 29.08 -26.40
CA GLN A 68 8.16 28.40 -25.79
C GLN A 68 7.90 28.91 -24.37
N GLN A 69 7.28 30.08 -24.26
CA GLN A 69 6.73 30.59 -23.01
C GLN A 69 5.46 29.80 -22.71
N TYR A 70 5.52 28.92 -21.71
CA TYR A 70 4.32 28.35 -21.11
C TYR A 70 3.34 29.50 -20.77
N PRO A 71 2.04 29.38 -21.11
CA PRO A 71 1.10 30.48 -20.92
C PRO A 71 1.04 30.85 -19.44
N ARG A 72 1.48 32.07 -19.10
CA ARG A 72 1.55 32.57 -17.72
C ARG A 72 0.17 32.40 -17.07
N LYS A 73 0.12 31.71 -15.92
CA LYS A 73 -1.08 31.66 -15.09
C LYS A 73 -1.37 33.10 -14.64
N SER A 74 -2.57 33.62 -14.94
CA SER A 74 -2.89 35.05 -14.75
C SER A 74 -2.78 35.50 -13.28
N VAL A 75 -2.98 34.57 -12.33
CA VAL A 75 -2.78 34.76 -10.90
C VAL A 75 -2.07 33.54 -10.34
N TYR A 76 -1.04 33.75 -9.51
CA TYR A 76 -0.38 32.72 -8.71
C TYR A 76 -0.74 32.91 -7.23
N ASP A 77 -0.97 31.81 -6.52
CA ASP A 77 -1.33 31.85 -5.09
C ASP A 77 -0.11 32.14 -4.19
N SER A 78 1.10 31.85 -4.70
CA SER A 78 2.36 32.02 -3.97
C SER A 78 3.57 32.19 -4.90
N ARG A 79 4.67 32.69 -4.34
CA ARG A 79 5.97 32.78 -5.03
C ARG A 79 6.53 31.39 -5.37
N ILE A 80 6.30 30.38 -4.53
CA ILE A 80 6.76 29.01 -4.79
C ILE A 80 5.95 28.34 -5.91
N GLU A 81 4.63 28.59 -6.00
CA GLU A 81 3.82 28.13 -7.13
C GLU A 81 4.34 28.74 -8.45
N GLN A 82 4.59 30.06 -8.46
CA GLN A 82 5.15 30.75 -9.62
C GLN A 82 6.48 30.12 -10.08
N ILE A 83 7.44 29.94 -9.16
CA ILE A 83 8.75 29.34 -9.46
C ILE A 83 8.60 27.96 -10.11
N LEU A 84 7.75 27.10 -9.53
CA LEU A 84 7.52 25.72 -9.97
C LEU A 84 6.74 25.64 -11.29
N TYR A 85 5.91 26.63 -11.60
CA TYR A 85 5.19 26.71 -12.88
C TYR A 85 6.09 27.25 -14.01
N GLU A 86 6.85 28.31 -13.74
CA GLU A 86 7.74 28.94 -14.72
C GLU A 86 9.00 28.09 -15.00
N ASN A 87 9.42 27.26 -14.05
CA ASN A 87 10.62 26.42 -14.14
C ASN A 87 10.26 24.95 -13.85
N PRO A 88 9.46 24.28 -14.72
CA PRO A 88 8.86 22.97 -14.41
C PRO A 88 9.87 21.89 -14.05
N GLU A 89 11.08 21.94 -14.63
CA GLU A 89 12.17 20.96 -14.38
C GLU A 89 13.17 21.35 -13.29
N MET A 90 12.93 22.43 -12.53
CA MET A 90 13.81 22.81 -11.43
C MET A 90 13.91 21.70 -10.37
N PRO A 91 15.13 21.29 -9.95
CA PRO A 91 15.30 20.31 -8.89
C PRO A 91 15.02 20.92 -7.52
N ILE A 92 14.27 20.21 -6.69
CA ILE A 92 14.10 20.53 -5.27
C ILE A 92 15.21 19.83 -4.49
N LEU A 93 15.97 20.55 -3.68
CA LEU A 93 17.16 20.01 -3.01
C LEU A 93 16.99 20.04 -1.49
N ILE A 94 17.28 18.92 -0.82
CA ILE A 94 17.48 18.93 0.64
C ILE A 94 18.97 19.19 0.89
N THR A 95 19.31 20.42 1.26
CA THR A 95 20.70 20.89 1.40
C THR A 95 21.34 20.40 2.69
N ASP A 96 20.61 20.53 3.80
CA ASP A 96 21.04 20.19 5.17
C ASP A 96 20.02 19.28 5.88
N ALA A 97 20.50 18.52 6.87
CA ALA A 97 19.72 17.60 7.70
C ALA A 97 20.30 17.52 9.13
N GLY A 98 20.12 18.58 9.92
CA GLY A 98 20.71 18.73 11.26
C GLY A 98 19.71 18.57 12.43
N LYS A 99 20.24 18.51 13.64
CA LYS A 99 19.45 18.63 14.89
C LYS A 99 18.84 20.03 14.98
N ASN A 100 17.62 20.18 15.52
CA ASN A 100 17.07 21.51 15.72
C ASN A 100 17.89 22.33 16.74
N HIS A 101 18.29 23.54 16.36
CA HIS A 101 19.02 24.49 17.21
C HIS A 101 18.15 25.69 17.67
N GLU A 102 17.07 26.00 16.95
CA GLU A 102 16.22 27.19 17.20
C GLU A 102 15.08 26.97 18.20
N GLY A 103 14.93 25.76 18.75
CA GLY A 103 13.96 25.46 19.78
C GLY A 103 14.20 24.09 20.41
N GLY A 104 13.95 23.95 21.71
CA GLY A 104 14.40 22.84 22.57
C GLY A 104 13.83 21.43 22.32
N GLY A 105 13.42 21.10 21.10
CA GLY A 105 12.98 19.76 20.70
C GLY A 105 14.12 18.94 20.07
N SER A 106 14.37 17.73 20.58
CA SER A 106 15.37 16.80 20.06
C SER A 106 14.89 16.07 18.80
N PHE A 107 14.82 16.77 17.66
CA PHE A 107 14.47 16.18 16.36
C PHE A 107 15.36 16.69 15.22
N ILE A 108 15.43 15.91 14.14
CA ILE A 108 16.13 16.27 12.90
C ILE A 108 15.21 17.14 12.03
N VAL A 109 15.78 18.22 11.52
CA VAL A 109 15.18 19.20 10.62
C VAL A 109 15.88 19.09 9.27
N TYR A 110 15.10 19.01 8.20
CA TYR A 110 15.58 18.97 6.82
C TYR A 110 15.38 20.35 6.22
N THR A 111 16.45 20.91 5.67
CA THR A 111 16.46 22.23 5.03
C THR A 111 16.25 22.01 3.53
N ILE A 112 15.11 22.46 3.02
CA ILE A 112 14.66 22.26 1.64
C ILE A 112 14.83 23.57 0.87
N ARG A 113 15.58 23.56 -0.23
CA ARG A 113 15.80 24.71 -1.12
C ARG A 113 15.13 24.49 -2.48
N THR A 114 14.42 25.50 -2.95
CA THR A 114 13.82 25.58 -4.29
C THR A 114 14.04 27.00 -4.83
N ALA A 115 14.86 27.15 -5.87
CA ALA A 115 15.40 28.45 -6.31
C ALA A 115 16.00 29.27 -5.15
N ASP A 116 15.50 30.49 -4.99
CA ASP A 116 15.79 31.50 -3.96
C ASP A 116 15.08 31.23 -2.61
N LEU A 117 14.14 30.27 -2.55
CA LEU A 117 13.39 29.95 -1.34
C LEU A 117 14.01 28.78 -0.57
N GLU A 118 14.05 28.91 0.76
CA GLU A 118 14.53 27.87 1.68
C GLU A 118 13.56 27.71 2.85
N VAL A 119 13.09 26.48 3.09
CA VAL A 119 12.14 26.13 4.15
C VAL A 119 12.62 24.94 4.96
N ARG A 120 12.35 24.97 6.27
CA ARG A 120 12.77 23.93 7.22
C ARG A 120 11.58 23.08 7.63
N ARG A 121 11.65 21.76 7.43
CA ARG A 121 10.59 20.80 7.77
C ARG A 121 11.17 19.57 8.46
N ARG A 122 10.47 19.00 9.45
CA ARG A 122 10.89 17.78 10.18
C ARG A 122 10.24 16.53 9.59
N TYR A 123 10.81 15.34 9.83
CA TYR A 123 10.31 14.07 9.26
C TYR A 123 8.80 13.81 9.47
N SER A 124 8.23 14.17 10.64
CA SER A 124 6.79 13.99 10.90
C SER A 124 5.88 14.87 10.00
N GLU A 125 6.43 15.94 9.43
CA GLU A 125 5.71 16.83 8.52
C GLU A 125 5.69 16.25 7.11
N PHE A 126 6.81 15.67 6.65
CA PHE A 126 6.82 14.82 5.45
C PHE A 126 5.86 13.64 5.56
N ALA A 127 5.79 12.99 6.74
CA ALA A 127 4.86 11.89 6.98
C ALA A 127 3.38 12.33 6.90
N SER A 128 3.05 13.50 7.46
CA SER A 128 1.69 14.06 7.33
C SER A 128 1.41 14.56 5.91
N LEU A 129 2.38 15.16 5.20
CA LEU A 129 2.24 15.52 3.78
C LEU A 129 1.90 14.27 2.95
N ARG A 130 2.69 13.20 3.05
CA ARG A 130 2.40 11.96 2.32
C ARG A 130 1.02 11.41 2.66
N GLN A 131 0.62 11.41 3.93
CA GLN A 131 -0.71 10.93 4.32
C GLN A 131 -1.83 11.81 3.73
N THR A 132 -1.67 13.13 3.74
CA THR A 132 -2.62 14.06 3.13
C THR A 132 -2.69 13.87 1.62
N LEU A 133 -1.57 13.66 0.93
CA LEU A 133 -1.55 13.36 -0.51
C LEU A 133 -2.23 12.02 -0.83
N VAL A 134 -1.99 10.96 -0.04
CA VAL A 134 -2.70 9.68 -0.20
C VAL A 134 -4.21 9.82 0.07
N ASN A 135 -4.60 10.73 0.97
CA ASN A 135 -6.00 11.02 1.26
C ASN A 135 -6.67 11.89 0.18
N LEU A 136 -5.95 12.83 -0.44
CA LEU A 136 -6.44 13.65 -1.56
C LEU A 136 -6.44 12.89 -2.89
N HIS A 137 -5.56 11.91 -3.05
CA HIS A 137 -5.32 11.22 -4.32
C HIS A 137 -5.35 9.69 -4.17
N PRO A 138 -6.47 9.08 -3.72
CA PRO A 138 -6.54 7.64 -3.42
C PRO A 138 -6.43 6.73 -4.66
N THR A 139 -6.52 7.30 -5.86
CA THR A 139 -6.30 6.62 -7.15
C THR A 139 -4.83 6.62 -7.60
N LEU A 140 -3.95 7.40 -6.96
CA LEU A 140 -2.57 7.62 -7.42
C LEU A 140 -1.53 6.83 -6.60
N VAL A 141 -0.49 6.31 -7.27
CA VAL A 141 0.66 5.66 -6.64
C VAL A 141 1.61 6.73 -6.06
N VAL A 142 1.18 7.38 -4.97
CA VAL A 142 1.95 8.42 -4.26
C VAL A 142 3.27 7.82 -3.71
N PRO A 143 4.45 8.38 -4.07
CA PRO A 143 5.75 7.79 -3.75
C PRO A 143 5.94 7.46 -2.26
N PRO A 144 6.63 6.36 -1.91
CA PRO A 144 6.93 6.03 -0.52
C PRO A 144 7.90 7.05 0.11
N ILE A 145 7.95 7.04 1.44
CA ILE A 145 8.96 7.75 2.24
C ILE A 145 9.62 6.74 3.19
N PRO A 146 10.86 6.98 3.63
CA PRO A 146 11.58 6.11 4.56
C PRO A 146 10.80 5.91 5.86
N GLU A 147 10.95 4.74 6.48
CA GLU A 147 10.19 4.38 7.68
C GLU A 147 10.54 5.24 8.91
N LYS A 148 9.61 5.22 9.88
CA LYS A 148 9.73 5.95 11.15
C LYS A 148 10.60 5.19 12.14
N HIS A 149 11.88 5.01 11.81
CA HIS A 149 12.93 4.67 12.80
C HIS A 149 12.85 5.61 14.00
N SER A 150 12.86 5.03 15.21
CA SER A 150 12.85 5.77 16.47
C SER A 150 14.20 6.47 16.69
N MET A 151 14.19 7.79 16.84
CA MET A 151 15.41 8.59 17.08
C MET A 151 15.73 8.73 18.57
N ALA A 152 15.23 7.83 19.42
CA ALA A 152 15.40 7.89 20.87
C ALA A 152 16.85 7.61 21.31
N ASP A 153 17.59 6.75 20.59
CA ASP A 153 19.01 6.47 20.87
C ASP A 153 19.97 7.58 20.40
N TYR A 154 19.57 8.36 19.37
CA TYR A 154 20.38 9.39 18.69
C TYR A 154 21.00 10.44 19.63
N ALA A 155 20.34 10.71 20.77
CA ALA A 155 20.80 11.69 21.75
C ALA A 155 21.44 11.07 23.01
N ALA A 156 21.53 9.74 23.09
CA ALA A 156 21.83 9.02 24.34
C ALA A 156 23.09 8.14 24.30
N LYS A 157 23.56 7.71 23.12
CA LYS A 157 24.67 6.74 22.99
C LYS A 157 25.62 7.13 21.84
N PRO A 158 26.82 7.70 22.11
CA PRO A 158 27.75 8.11 21.06
C PRO A 158 28.28 6.96 20.19
N THR A 159 28.18 5.71 20.67
CA THR A 159 28.57 4.50 19.93
C THR A 159 27.72 4.19 18.70
N ARG A 160 26.58 4.88 18.48
CA ARG A 160 25.71 4.69 17.29
C ARG A 160 25.77 5.81 16.25
N ALA A 161 26.64 6.81 16.43
CA ALA A 161 26.71 7.99 15.57
C ALA A 161 26.88 7.66 14.06
N LYS A 162 27.60 6.59 13.71
CA LYS A 162 27.76 6.12 12.32
C LYS A 162 26.44 5.62 11.71
N ASP A 163 25.71 4.76 12.42
CA ASP A 163 24.39 4.25 12.00
C ASP A 163 23.36 5.38 11.86
N ASP A 164 23.37 6.29 12.85
CA ASP A 164 22.48 7.44 12.92
C ASP A 164 22.73 8.43 11.76
N MET A 165 23.97 8.63 11.33
CA MET A 165 24.30 9.38 10.11
C MET A 165 23.79 8.68 8.85
N ALA A 166 24.04 7.37 8.69
CA ALA A 166 23.57 6.61 7.53
C ALA A 166 22.04 6.65 7.38
N ILE A 167 21.30 6.61 8.51
CA ILE A 167 19.83 6.75 8.52
C ILE A 167 19.40 8.18 8.13
N ILE A 168 20.14 9.22 8.53
CA ILE A 168 19.86 10.60 8.10
C ILE A 168 20.11 10.77 6.60
N ASP A 169 21.22 10.26 6.07
CA ASP A 169 21.56 10.40 4.66
C ASP A 169 20.61 9.62 3.74
N LEU A 170 20.24 8.38 4.11
CA LEU A 170 19.18 7.63 3.44
C LEU A 170 17.86 8.41 3.46
N ARG A 171 17.51 9.05 4.59
CA ARG A 171 16.33 9.91 4.67
C ARG A 171 16.44 11.15 3.78
N LYS A 172 17.58 11.83 3.76
CA LYS A 172 17.86 13.00 2.93
C LYS A 172 17.71 12.66 1.44
N ARG A 173 18.24 11.51 1.00
CA ARG A 173 18.08 11.00 -0.37
C ARG A 173 16.62 10.66 -0.68
N MET A 174 15.99 9.76 0.08
CA MET A 174 14.61 9.32 -0.21
C MET A 174 13.56 10.45 -0.11
N LEU A 175 13.71 11.40 0.83
CA LEU A 175 12.79 12.54 0.93
C LEU A 175 12.97 13.54 -0.24
N SER A 176 14.19 13.70 -0.75
CA SER A 176 14.45 14.44 -1.99
C SER A 176 13.83 13.74 -3.21
N VAL A 177 13.96 12.40 -3.29
CA VAL A 177 13.30 11.58 -4.33
C VAL A 177 11.77 11.71 -4.25
N PHE A 178 11.18 11.66 -3.06
CA PHE A 178 9.74 11.87 -2.84
C PHE A 178 9.27 13.23 -3.38
N LEU A 179 9.94 14.33 -3.02
CA LEU A 179 9.57 15.67 -3.50
C LEU A 179 9.70 15.80 -5.02
N ASN A 180 10.82 15.33 -5.61
CA ASN A 180 11.06 15.42 -7.05
C ASN A 180 10.25 14.43 -7.89
N ARG A 181 9.68 13.36 -7.29
CA ARG A 181 8.64 12.54 -7.93
C ARG A 181 7.29 13.25 -7.89
N CYS A 182 6.90 13.81 -6.75
CA CYS A 182 5.67 14.60 -6.62
C CYS A 182 5.64 15.81 -7.59
N ARG A 183 6.78 16.49 -7.83
CA ARG A 183 6.91 17.54 -8.85
C ARG A 183 6.41 17.11 -10.24
N ARG A 184 6.50 15.82 -10.60
CA ARG A 184 6.11 15.30 -11.92
C ARG A 184 4.66 14.83 -12.01
N MET A 185 3.95 14.75 -10.89
CA MET A 185 2.53 14.35 -10.84
C MET A 185 1.66 15.61 -10.94
N LYS A 186 0.91 15.74 -12.04
CA LYS A 186 0.11 16.94 -12.34
C LYS A 186 -0.91 17.22 -11.23
N GLU A 187 -1.60 16.15 -10.84
CA GLU A 187 -2.64 16.10 -9.84
C GLU A 187 -2.15 16.60 -8.46
N ILE A 188 -0.92 16.25 -8.09
CA ILE A 188 -0.28 16.69 -6.83
C ILE A 188 0.21 18.15 -6.91
N ARG A 189 0.57 18.67 -8.08
CA ARG A 189 0.87 20.10 -8.22
C ARG A 189 -0.37 20.97 -8.13
N GLU A 190 -1.50 20.47 -8.63
CA GLU A 190 -2.77 21.21 -8.74
C GLU A 190 -3.60 21.16 -7.44
N ASP A 191 -3.27 20.29 -6.47
CA ASP A 191 -3.99 20.19 -5.18
C ASP A 191 -3.78 21.35 -4.20
N GLY A 192 -2.82 22.24 -4.48
CA GLY A 192 -2.49 23.39 -3.62
C GLY A 192 -1.78 23.06 -2.31
N VAL A 193 -1.74 21.80 -1.87
CA VAL A 193 -1.16 21.37 -0.58
C VAL A 193 0.33 21.06 -0.73
N TRP A 194 0.74 20.40 -1.81
CA TRP A 194 2.14 19.99 -1.99
C TRP A 194 3.10 21.18 -2.09
N TRP A 195 2.78 22.23 -2.85
CA TRP A 195 3.66 23.39 -2.95
C TRP A 195 3.62 24.29 -1.70
N ARG A 196 2.51 24.33 -0.93
CA ARG A 196 2.46 25.03 0.37
C ARG A 196 3.41 24.41 1.41
N PHE A 197 3.72 23.11 1.31
CA PHE A 197 4.77 22.50 2.13
C PHE A 197 6.16 23.11 1.86
N LEU A 198 6.41 23.52 0.62
CA LEU A 198 7.67 24.13 0.16
C LEU A 198 7.74 25.65 0.39
N ASP A 199 6.62 26.29 0.77
CA ASP A 199 6.58 27.74 1.04
C ASP A 199 7.14 28.06 2.45
N PRO A 200 8.16 28.92 2.60
CA PRO A 200 8.65 29.36 3.91
C PRO A 200 7.67 30.29 4.64
N ASN A 201 6.74 30.94 3.94
CA ASN A 201 5.79 31.90 4.51
C ASN A 201 4.54 31.22 5.10
N VAL A 202 4.35 29.92 4.86
CA VAL A 202 3.13 29.19 5.24
C VAL A 202 3.41 28.16 6.33
N SER A 203 2.61 28.21 7.40
CA SER A 203 2.67 27.24 8.50
C SER A 203 2.08 25.90 8.09
N TRP A 204 2.83 24.81 8.23
CA TRP A 204 2.33 23.48 7.84
C TRP A 204 1.10 23.02 8.65
N SER A 205 0.96 23.45 9.91
CA SER A 205 -0.25 23.16 10.70
C SER A 205 -1.49 23.88 10.18
N GLU A 206 -1.30 25.07 9.59
CA GLU A 206 -2.37 25.85 8.96
C GLU A 206 -2.84 25.17 7.67
N VAL A 207 -1.90 24.72 6.81
CA VAL A 207 -2.20 23.94 5.59
C VAL A 207 -3.07 22.72 5.92
N LEU A 208 -2.69 21.95 6.95
CA LEU A 208 -3.46 20.78 7.39
C LEU A 208 -4.86 21.11 7.95
N SER A 209 -5.09 22.34 8.42
CA SER A 209 -6.40 22.83 8.86
C SER A 209 -7.23 23.47 7.72
N SER A 210 -6.60 23.78 6.58
CA SER A 210 -7.21 24.45 5.43
C SER A 210 -7.77 23.48 4.38
N HIS A 211 -8.67 23.98 3.52
CA HIS A 211 -9.09 23.28 2.32
C HIS A 211 -7.93 23.19 1.29
N PRO A 212 -7.75 22.06 0.59
CA PRO A 212 -8.59 20.85 0.61
C PRO A 212 -8.28 19.85 1.73
N ALA A 213 -7.11 19.94 2.38
CA ALA A 213 -6.61 18.94 3.33
C ALA A 213 -7.57 18.61 4.49
N SER A 214 -8.24 19.62 5.06
CA SER A 214 -9.18 19.44 6.18
C SER A 214 -10.60 19.03 5.77
N SER A 215 -10.93 19.08 4.48
CA SER A 215 -12.25 18.74 3.95
C SER A 215 -12.41 17.25 3.62
N VAL A 216 -11.31 16.51 3.44
CA VAL A 216 -11.36 15.07 3.13
C VAL A 216 -11.97 14.26 4.29
N PRO A 217 -13.01 13.46 4.06
CA PRO A 217 -13.59 12.60 5.09
C PRO A 217 -12.58 11.61 5.69
N LYS A 218 -12.75 11.25 6.97
CA LYS A 218 -11.92 10.24 7.69
C LYS A 218 -11.87 8.84 7.06
N ASN A 219 -12.66 8.59 6.02
CA ASN A 219 -12.65 7.38 5.21
C ASN A 219 -12.95 7.75 3.76
N ASN A 220 -11.98 7.62 2.87
CA ASN A 220 -12.10 7.98 1.45
C ASN A 220 -13.21 7.23 0.69
N LEU A 221 -13.73 6.12 1.20
CA LEU A 221 -14.92 5.48 0.63
C LEU A 221 -16.18 6.36 0.78
N LYS A 222 -16.14 7.39 1.62
CA LYS A 222 -17.17 8.43 1.79
C LYS A 222 -16.94 9.70 0.95
N ALA A 223 -16.10 9.62 -0.09
CA ALA A 223 -15.84 10.75 -0.99
C ALA A 223 -15.61 10.28 -2.45
N PRO A 224 -15.70 11.19 -3.44
CA PRO A 224 -15.34 10.89 -4.83
C PRO A 224 -13.89 10.43 -4.97
N PRO A 225 -13.55 9.50 -5.88
CA PRO A 225 -12.18 9.03 -6.09
C PRO A 225 -11.19 10.08 -6.61
N LEU A 226 -11.68 11.04 -7.40
CA LEU A 226 -10.88 12.04 -8.11
C LEU A 226 -10.99 13.44 -7.49
N ASP A 227 -11.91 13.62 -6.55
CA ASP A 227 -12.02 14.82 -5.70
C ASP A 227 -12.54 14.43 -4.30
N PRO A 228 -11.68 13.89 -3.42
CA PRO A 228 -12.08 13.49 -2.08
C PRO A 228 -12.40 14.68 -1.15
N ALA A 229 -12.08 15.91 -1.56
CA ALA A 229 -12.24 17.11 -0.76
C ALA A 229 -13.63 17.74 -0.88
N ASN A 230 -14.36 17.44 -1.97
CA ASN A 230 -15.72 17.94 -2.22
C ASN A 230 -16.79 16.83 -2.26
N PRO A 231 -17.01 16.06 -1.17
CA PRO A 231 -18.00 14.99 -1.13
C PRO A 231 -19.44 15.54 -1.17
N THR A 232 -20.23 15.07 -2.15
CA THR A 232 -21.68 15.37 -2.20
C THR A 232 -22.43 14.64 -1.07
N PRO A 233 -23.62 15.12 -0.63
CA PRO A 233 -24.41 14.48 0.43
C PRO A 233 -24.69 12.99 0.21
N ALA A 234 -24.80 12.56 -1.05
CA ALA A 234 -25.01 11.16 -1.44
C ALA A 234 -23.95 10.19 -0.89
N HIS A 235 -22.69 10.63 -0.80
CA HIS A 235 -21.62 9.82 -0.21
C HIS A 235 -21.87 9.56 1.29
N GLY A 236 -22.56 10.48 1.96
CA GLY A 236 -23.00 10.38 3.35
C GLY A 236 -23.82 9.11 3.65
N TRP A 237 -24.54 8.56 2.67
CA TRP A 237 -25.39 7.38 2.85
C TRP A 237 -24.74 6.05 2.40
N LEU A 238 -23.61 6.07 1.67
CA LEU A 238 -22.91 4.86 1.22
C LEU A 238 -22.56 3.87 2.36
N PRO A 239 -22.68 2.55 2.18
CA PRO A 239 -22.17 1.57 3.15
C PRO A 239 -20.64 1.62 3.23
N ILE A 240 -20.07 1.17 4.35
CA ILE A 240 -18.62 1.05 4.53
C ILE A 240 -18.25 -0.44 4.53
N PRO A 241 -17.62 -0.98 3.46
CA PRO A 241 -17.14 -2.35 3.45
C PRO A 241 -15.98 -2.56 4.43
N SER A 242 -15.84 -3.81 4.90
CA SER A 242 -14.69 -4.23 5.72
C SER A 242 -13.37 -4.11 4.93
N THR A 243 -12.28 -3.74 5.61
CA THR A 243 -10.93 -3.68 5.05
C THR A 243 -10.45 -5.01 4.45
N SER A 244 -11.08 -6.14 4.80
CA SER A 244 -10.83 -7.48 4.24
C SER A 244 -11.88 -7.96 3.22
N ALA A 245 -12.91 -7.17 2.90
CA ALA A 245 -13.98 -7.57 1.99
C ALA A 245 -13.49 -7.71 0.53
N LYS A 246 -13.71 -8.88 -0.07
CA LYS A 246 -13.36 -9.19 -1.47
C LYS A 246 -14.60 -9.08 -2.36
N LEU A 247 -14.38 -8.92 -3.66
CA LEU A 247 -15.42 -9.08 -4.68
C LEU A 247 -15.97 -10.51 -4.63
N LYS A 248 -17.28 -10.67 -4.88
CA LYS A 248 -17.88 -11.98 -5.09
C LYS A 248 -17.33 -12.53 -6.43
N PRO A 249 -16.74 -13.73 -6.49
CA PRO A 249 -16.37 -14.31 -7.79
C PRO A 249 -17.64 -14.54 -8.60
N SER A 250 -17.71 -13.97 -9.81
CA SER A 250 -18.77 -14.26 -10.76
C SER A 250 -18.77 -15.75 -11.11
N SER A 251 -19.95 -16.38 -11.10
CA SER A 251 -20.14 -17.80 -11.42
C SER A 251 -19.54 -18.14 -12.78
N GLY A 252 -18.35 -18.73 -12.78
CA GLY A 252 -17.51 -18.95 -13.97
C GLY A 252 -16.01 -18.93 -13.70
N THR A 253 -15.54 -18.27 -12.62
CA THR A 253 -14.11 -18.20 -12.29
C THR A 253 -13.65 -19.32 -11.35
N THR A 254 -13.47 -20.54 -11.87
CA THR A 254 -12.75 -21.60 -11.15
C THR A 254 -11.23 -21.37 -11.25
N ILE A 255 -10.60 -20.99 -10.14
CA ILE A 255 -9.13 -20.96 -10.03
C ILE A 255 -8.64 -22.42 -9.99
N ALA A 256 -7.96 -22.87 -11.03
CA ALA A 256 -7.47 -24.23 -11.15
C ALA A 256 -6.33 -24.50 -10.15
N GLY A 257 -6.58 -25.37 -9.17
CA GLY A 257 -5.59 -25.80 -8.18
C GLY A 257 -6.02 -27.09 -7.50
N GLY A 258 -5.53 -28.23 -8.01
CA GLY A 258 -5.81 -29.57 -7.48
C GLY A 258 -5.82 -30.64 -8.58
N ASN A 259 -5.15 -31.76 -8.34
CA ASN A 259 -5.00 -32.85 -9.31
C ASN A 259 -6.28 -33.71 -9.41
N ALA A 260 -6.77 -33.99 -10.62
CA ALA A 260 -7.60 -35.16 -10.92
C ALA A 260 -7.55 -35.53 -12.42
N ALA A 261 -7.80 -36.80 -12.74
CA ALA A 261 -7.60 -37.40 -14.06
C ALA A 261 -8.64 -36.99 -15.13
N SER A 262 -8.23 -37.07 -16.40
CA SER A 262 -9.11 -37.07 -17.57
C SER A 262 -10.01 -38.31 -17.61
N PRO A 263 -11.18 -38.22 -18.26
CA PRO A 263 -11.39 -39.08 -19.42
C PRO A 263 -11.97 -38.35 -20.65
N THR A 264 -11.87 -39.01 -21.81
CA THR A 264 -12.13 -38.44 -23.15
C THR A 264 -13.60 -38.54 -23.59
N SER A 265 -14.11 -37.51 -24.26
CA SER A 265 -15.20 -37.62 -25.25
C SER A 265 -15.26 -36.36 -26.14
N PRO A 266 -15.30 -36.46 -27.47
CA PRO A 266 -15.34 -35.30 -28.36
C PRO A 266 -16.71 -35.09 -29.02
N ASN A 267 -17.53 -34.17 -28.51
CA ASN A 267 -18.41 -33.38 -29.37
C ASN A 267 -18.88 -32.06 -28.74
N GLU A 268 -19.26 -31.13 -29.63
CA GLU A 268 -20.10 -29.94 -29.41
C GLU A 268 -19.62 -28.79 -28.50
N GLN A 269 -19.44 -27.63 -29.15
CA GLN A 269 -19.48 -26.25 -28.64
C GLN A 269 -18.44 -25.85 -27.59
N GLU A 270 -17.43 -25.08 -28.03
CA GLU A 270 -16.44 -24.47 -27.14
C GLU A 270 -17.07 -23.48 -26.14
N PRO A 271 -16.93 -23.70 -24.81
CA PRO A 271 -17.07 -22.62 -23.86
C PRO A 271 -15.84 -21.71 -23.97
N LEU A 272 -16.07 -20.39 -23.96
CA LEU A 272 -15.01 -19.37 -24.06
C LEU A 272 -13.94 -19.56 -22.97
N SER A 273 -12.85 -20.23 -23.35
CA SER A 273 -11.76 -20.56 -22.45
C SER A 273 -10.89 -19.33 -22.27
N PHE A 274 -10.94 -18.74 -21.06
CA PHE A 274 -10.19 -17.52 -20.77
C PHE A 274 -8.68 -17.75 -20.96
N PRO A 275 -8.03 -16.93 -21.80
CA PRO A 275 -6.65 -17.18 -22.18
C PRO A 275 -5.68 -16.78 -21.06
N GLY A 276 -4.50 -17.41 -21.06
CA GLY A 276 -3.50 -17.26 -19.99
C GLY A 276 -2.89 -15.86 -19.85
N PRO A 277 -2.07 -15.64 -18.81
CA PRO A 277 -1.49 -14.32 -18.48
C PRO A 277 -0.55 -13.75 -19.56
N GLU A 278 -0.12 -14.57 -20.53
CA GLU A 278 0.68 -14.14 -21.70
C GLU A 278 -0.16 -13.51 -22.83
N ILE A 279 -1.48 -13.74 -22.83
CA ILE A 279 -2.38 -13.32 -23.93
C ILE A 279 -3.17 -12.05 -23.57
N LEU A 280 -3.34 -11.77 -22.27
CA LEU A 280 -3.83 -10.48 -21.78
C LEU A 280 -2.66 -9.49 -21.69
N GLY A 281 -2.61 -8.53 -22.61
CA GLY A 281 -1.64 -7.43 -22.60
C GLY A 281 -1.65 -6.66 -21.27
N ARG A 282 -0.52 -6.02 -20.92
CA ARG A 282 -0.31 -5.34 -19.62
C ARG A 282 -1.42 -4.35 -19.24
N PHE A 283 -2.04 -3.72 -20.24
CA PHE A 283 -3.17 -2.80 -20.09
C PHE A 283 -4.26 -3.14 -21.13
N PRO A 284 -5.54 -2.82 -20.85
CA PRO A 284 -6.63 -3.02 -21.78
C PRO A 284 -6.48 -2.17 -23.05
N PRO A 285 -6.95 -2.68 -24.21
CA PRO A 285 -6.88 -1.97 -25.49
C PRO A 285 -7.81 -0.76 -25.49
N GLU A 286 -7.29 0.40 -25.92
CA GLU A 286 -8.00 1.69 -25.85
C GLU A 286 -9.19 1.78 -26.84
N SER A 287 -9.22 0.91 -27.85
CA SER A 287 -10.28 0.81 -28.84
C SER A 287 -11.58 0.15 -28.33
N ARG A 288 -11.58 -0.53 -27.18
CA ARG A 288 -12.76 -1.24 -26.64
C ARG A 288 -13.19 -0.67 -25.28
N LYS A 289 -14.44 -0.21 -25.20
CA LYS A 289 -15.09 0.10 -23.92
C LYS A 289 -15.38 -1.19 -23.18
N LEU A 290 -14.62 -1.46 -22.13
CA LEU A 290 -14.76 -2.65 -21.26
C LEU A 290 -15.65 -2.34 -20.05
N SER A 291 -16.36 -3.36 -19.57
CA SER A 291 -17.05 -3.33 -18.28
C SER A 291 -16.08 -3.50 -17.10
N GLU A 292 -16.54 -3.16 -15.91
CA GLU A 292 -15.78 -3.28 -14.66
C GLU A 292 -15.32 -4.70 -14.32
N GLN A 293 -16.00 -5.72 -14.86
CA GLN A 293 -15.63 -7.13 -14.73
C GLN A 293 -14.57 -7.53 -15.76
N GLU A 294 -14.70 -7.08 -17.01
CA GLU A 294 -13.67 -7.27 -18.05
C GLU A 294 -12.35 -6.54 -17.73
N LEU A 295 -12.39 -5.50 -16.89
CA LEU A 295 -11.19 -4.78 -16.41
C LEU A 295 -10.46 -5.52 -15.27
N ASP A 296 -11.12 -6.38 -14.50
CA ASP A 296 -10.51 -7.04 -13.33
C ASP A 296 -9.25 -7.86 -13.63
N PRO A 297 -9.17 -8.67 -14.71
CA PRO A 297 -7.98 -9.45 -15.02
C PRO A 297 -6.71 -8.61 -15.18
N TYR A 298 -6.81 -7.41 -15.77
CA TYR A 298 -5.68 -6.50 -15.95
C TYR A 298 -5.15 -5.99 -14.61
N PHE A 299 -6.05 -5.60 -13.69
CA PHE A 299 -5.66 -5.14 -12.36
C PHE A 299 -5.07 -6.27 -11.50
N ILE A 300 -5.61 -7.50 -11.61
CA ILE A 300 -5.08 -8.69 -10.93
C ILE A 300 -3.69 -9.06 -11.47
N ASN A 301 -3.48 -9.02 -12.79
CA ASN A 301 -2.19 -9.28 -13.42
C ASN A 301 -1.15 -8.19 -13.04
N PHE A 302 -1.57 -6.93 -12.92
CA PHE A 302 -0.71 -5.85 -12.44
C PHE A 302 -0.32 -6.03 -10.96
N GLU A 303 -1.24 -6.47 -10.09
CA GLU A 303 -0.90 -6.78 -8.69
C GLU A 303 0.10 -7.94 -8.60
N ALA A 304 -0.16 -9.03 -9.34
CA ALA A 304 0.68 -10.23 -9.35
C ALA A 304 2.11 -9.93 -9.82
N SER A 305 2.26 -9.31 -11.00
CA SER A 305 3.58 -8.96 -11.56
C SER A 305 4.32 -7.89 -10.74
N THR A 306 3.60 -7.00 -10.04
CA THR A 306 4.22 -6.04 -9.10
C THR A 306 4.72 -6.73 -7.84
N ARG A 307 3.99 -7.73 -7.31
CA ARG A 307 4.41 -8.56 -6.18
C ARG A 307 5.59 -9.47 -6.53
N GLU A 308 5.61 -10.04 -7.73
CA GLU A 308 6.73 -10.83 -8.21
C GLU A 308 8.01 -10.00 -8.28
N LEU A 309 7.94 -8.79 -8.85
CA LEU A 309 9.07 -7.86 -8.89
C LEU A 309 9.58 -7.50 -7.48
N GLU A 310 8.70 -7.19 -6.54
CA GLU A 310 9.06 -6.95 -5.13
C GLU A 310 9.87 -8.11 -4.53
N LEU A 311 9.41 -9.36 -4.74
CA LEU A 311 10.08 -10.56 -4.27
C LEU A 311 11.42 -10.82 -4.96
N LEU A 312 11.57 -10.46 -6.24
CA LEU A 312 12.84 -10.56 -6.95
C LEU A 312 13.86 -9.53 -6.44
N LEU A 313 13.46 -8.27 -6.31
CA LEU A 313 14.31 -7.16 -5.85
C LEU A 313 14.78 -7.38 -4.40
N GLN A 314 13.84 -7.63 -3.46
CA GLN A 314 14.15 -7.82 -2.04
C GLN A 314 14.73 -9.22 -1.72
N GLY A 315 14.42 -10.22 -2.55
CA GLY A 315 14.77 -11.61 -2.30
C GLY A 315 16.14 -11.98 -2.85
N ASN A 316 16.20 -12.36 -4.13
CA ASN A 316 17.43 -12.94 -4.70
C ASN A 316 18.44 -11.87 -5.13
N ILE A 317 17.98 -10.75 -5.68
CA ILE A 317 18.87 -9.72 -6.22
C ILE A 317 19.61 -9.02 -5.08
N GLU A 318 18.91 -8.59 -4.02
CA GLU A 318 19.56 -7.99 -2.84
C GLU A 318 20.54 -8.95 -2.13
N LYS A 319 20.23 -10.26 -2.08
CA LYS A 319 21.17 -11.28 -1.54
C LYS A 319 22.42 -11.46 -2.40
N VAL A 320 22.37 -11.20 -3.70
CA VAL A 320 23.57 -11.21 -4.57
C VAL A 320 24.32 -9.89 -4.41
N ASN A 321 23.62 -8.76 -4.55
CA ASN A 321 24.14 -7.41 -4.36
C ASN A 321 24.93 -7.23 -3.05
N ARG A 322 24.37 -7.62 -1.90
CA ARG A 322 25.06 -7.56 -0.60
C ARG A 322 26.33 -8.42 -0.57
N ARG A 323 26.36 -9.57 -1.25
CA ARG A 323 27.56 -10.41 -1.36
C ARG A 323 28.61 -9.79 -2.29
N THR A 324 28.20 -9.17 -3.40
CA THR A 324 29.10 -8.41 -4.28
C THR A 324 29.77 -7.27 -3.53
N LEU A 325 29.02 -6.44 -2.81
CA LEU A 325 29.57 -5.33 -2.01
C LEU A 325 30.52 -5.82 -0.92
N SER A 326 30.18 -6.91 -0.22
CA SER A 326 31.06 -7.54 0.77
C SER A 326 32.34 -8.11 0.16
N HIS A 327 32.28 -8.63 -1.08
CA HIS A 327 33.44 -9.15 -1.80
C HIS A 327 34.36 -8.03 -2.31
N LEU A 328 33.79 -6.93 -2.81
CA LEU A 328 34.54 -5.73 -3.18
C LEU A 328 35.27 -5.13 -1.96
N SER A 329 34.61 -5.09 -0.80
CA SER A 329 35.24 -4.65 0.45
C SER A 329 36.39 -5.55 0.91
N GLY A 330 36.30 -6.87 0.70
CA GLY A 330 37.39 -7.81 0.99
C GLY A 330 38.56 -7.62 0.02
N LEU A 331 38.27 -7.58 -1.28
CA LEU A 331 39.27 -7.34 -2.34
C LEU A 331 39.99 -6.00 -2.16
N SER A 332 39.29 -4.95 -1.70
CA SER A 332 39.87 -3.67 -1.29
C SER A 332 40.96 -3.86 -0.22
N ALA A 333 40.65 -4.56 0.87
CA ALA A 333 41.60 -4.80 1.97
C ALA A 333 42.80 -5.66 1.52
N ASP A 334 42.56 -6.70 0.71
CA ASP A 334 43.62 -7.55 0.14
C ASP A 334 44.57 -6.75 -0.76
N LEU A 335 44.02 -5.83 -1.59
CA LEU A 335 44.80 -4.94 -2.46
C LEU A 335 45.62 -3.91 -1.68
N MET A 336 45.06 -3.34 -0.61
CA MET A 336 45.76 -2.40 0.28
C MET A 336 46.95 -3.08 0.97
N GLU A 337 46.78 -4.32 1.46
CA GLU A 337 47.90 -5.06 2.05
C GLU A 337 48.93 -5.44 0.97
N LEU A 338 48.50 -5.82 -0.24
CA LEU A 338 49.39 -6.16 -1.35
C LEU A 338 50.24 -4.96 -1.81
N GLY A 339 49.63 -3.78 -1.94
CA GLY A 339 50.33 -2.54 -2.30
C GLY A 339 51.37 -2.15 -1.25
N ALA A 340 50.96 -2.09 0.02
CA ALA A 340 51.87 -1.85 1.15
C ALA A 340 53.04 -2.85 1.21
N ARG A 341 52.80 -4.14 0.93
CA ARG A 341 53.86 -5.17 0.88
C ARG A 341 54.83 -4.97 -0.28
N TYR A 342 54.36 -4.63 -1.48
CA TYR A 342 55.24 -4.33 -2.63
C TYR A 342 56.05 -3.04 -2.41
N ASN A 343 55.41 -1.96 -1.94
CA ASN A 343 56.08 -0.71 -1.59
C ASN A 343 57.13 -0.90 -0.48
N GLY A 344 56.91 -1.83 0.45
CA GLY A 344 57.91 -2.22 1.45
C GLY A 344 59.05 -3.04 0.87
N PHE A 345 58.79 -3.86 -0.16
CA PHE A 345 59.79 -4.73 -0.79
C PHE A 345 60.72 -3.95 -1.73
N SER A 346 60.24 -2.97 -2.49
CA SER A 346 61.07 -2.15 -3.39
C SER A 346 62.22 -1.45 -2.66
N LEU A 347 62.00 -1.00 -1.42
CA LEU A 347 63.01 -0.39 -0.54
C LEU A 347 64.18 -1.31 -0.18
N SER A 348 64.04 -2.63 -0.38
CA SER A 348 65.09 -3.63 -0.09
C SER A 348 65.82 -4.15 -1.34
N GLU A 349 65.34 -3.81 -2.54
CA GLU A 349 65.91 -4.24 -3.81
C GLU A 349 67.13 -3.39 -4.20
N GLN A 350 68.19 -4.02 -4.71
CA GLN A 350 69.47 -3.39 -5.01
C GLN A 350 69.60 -2.96 -6.48
N SER A 351 68.76 -3.48 -7.38
CA SER A 351 68.73 -3.13 -8.79
C SER A 351 67.70 -2.03 -9.03
N PRO A 352 68.10 -0.79 -9.39
CA PRO A 352 67.17 0.35 -9.44
C PRO A 352 65.97 0.16 -10.38
N THR A 353 66.15 -0.53 -11.51
CA THR A 353 65.06 -0.84 -12.45
C THR A 353 64.06 -1.87 -11.90
N VAL A 354 64.52 -2.79 -11.04
CA VAL A 354 63.65 -3.79 -10.40
C VAL A 354 62.93 -3.15 -9.21
N ALA A 355 63.62 -2.33 -8.42
CA ALA A 355 63.02 -1.56 -7.33
C ALA A 355 61.88 -0.64 -7.84
N ALA A 356 62.12 0.12 -8.91
CA ALA A 356 61.12 0.99 -9.53
C ALA A 356 59.90 0.20 -10.07
N ALA A 357 60.12 -0.94 -10.71
CA ALA A 357 59.05 -1.81 -11.18
C ALA A 357 58.22 -2.40 -10.04
N ILE A 358 58.86 -2.86 -8.95
CA ILE A 358 58.17 -3.34 -7.73
C ILE A 358 57.35 -2.21 -7.09
N GLU A 359 57.90 -1.00 -7.00
CA GLU A 359 57.20 0.16 -6.46
C GLU A 359 55.99 0.53 -7.33
N ARG A 360 56.12 0.52 -8.67
CA ARG A 360 54.99 0.82 -9.56
C ARG A 360 53.89 -0.25 -9.50
N ILE A 361 54.23 -1.52 -9.27
CA ILE A 361 53.25 -2.59 -8.97
C ILE A 361 52.54 -2.33 -7.64
N GLY A 362 53.26 -1.90 -6.60
CA GLY A 362 52.67 -1.54 -5.30
C GLY A 362 51.69 -0.37 -5.40
N GLN A 363 52.12 0.73 -6.03
CA GLN A 363 51.27 1.89 -6.33
C GLN A 363 50.04 1.54 -7.19
N ALA A 364 50.16 0.57 -8.12
CA ALA A 364 49.03 0.08 -8.89
C ALA A 364 48.02 -0.70 -8.03
N ALA A 365 48.49 -1.54 -7.10
CA ALA A 365 47.63 -2.22 -6.13
C ALA A 365 46.95 -1.24 -5.15
N ASP A 366 47.66 -0.21 -4.65
CA ASP A 366 47.06 0.85 -3.83
C ASP A 366 45.96 1.63 -4.58
N THR A 367 46.19 1.91 -5.87
CA THR A 367 45.20 2.58 -6.73
C THR A 367 43.99 1.68 -6.98
N SER A 368 44.21 0.39 -7.25
CA SER A 368 43.15 -0.62 -7.36
C SER A 368 42.35 -0.76 -6.06
N TYR A 369 42.97 -0.63 -4.89
CA TYR A 369 42.30 -0.57 -3.59
C TYR A 369 41.31 0.60 -3.53
N ILE A 370 41.79 1.84 -3.72
CA ILE A 370 40.99 3.07 -3.63
C ILE A 370 39.79 3.01 -4.60
N GLU A 371 40.03 2.61 -5.85
CA GLU A 371 38.98 2.54 -6.86
C GLU A 371 37.97 1.41 -6.58
N THR A 372 38.36 0.36 -5.88
CA THR A 372 37.45 -0.72 -5.47
C THR A 372 36.56 -0.30 -4.29
N GLU A 373 37.04 0.55 -3.39
CA GLU A 373 36.19 1.19 -2.37
C GLU A 373 35.18 2.15 -3.01
N GLU A 374 35.62 3.01 -3.93
CA GLU A 374 34.73 3.95 -4.64
C GLU A 374 33.71 3.20 -5.51
N LEU A 375 34.08 2.09 -6.16
CA LEU A 375 33.13 1.20 -6.84
C LEU A 375 32.06 0.67 -5.86
N SER A 376 32.46 0.18 -4.68
CA SER A 376 31.54 -0.35 -3.67
C SER A 376 30.58 0.73 -3.12
N SER A 377 31.11 1.93 -2.88
CA SER A 377 30.35 3.13 -2.50
C SER A 377 29.34 3.54 -3.58
N ALA A 378 29.81 3.69 -4.82
CA ALA A 378 28.99 4.12 -5.96
C ALA A 378 27.89 3.10 -6.31
N LEU A 379 28.16 1.79 -6.26
CA LEU A 379 27.15 0.75 -6.44
C LEU A 379 26.11 0.76 -5.30
N SER A 380 26.53 1.02 -4.06
CA SER A 380 25.61 1.12 -2.92
C SER A 380 24.63 2.29 -3.09
N ALA A 381 25.12 3.47 -3.46
CA ALA A 381 24.31 4.68 -3.59
C ALA A 381 23.51 4.77 -4.91
N SER A 382 24.06 4.31 -6.03
CA SER A 382 23.46 4.51 -7.37
C SER A 382 22.67 3.30 -7.91
N PHE A 383 22.87 2.11 -7.35
CA PHE A 383 22.15 0.89 -7.71
C PHE A 383 21.35 0.30 -6.54
N ALA A 384 22.01 -0.03 -5.43
CA ALA A 384 21.38 -0.78 -4.34
C ALA A 384 20.24 0.00 -3.66
N GLU A 385 20.44 1.29 -3.39
CA GLU A 385 19.39 2.13 -2.81
C GLU A 385 18.18 2.36 -3.74
N PRO A 386 18.34 2.84 -5.00
CA PRO A 386 17.23 2.95 -5.94
C PRO A 386 16.46 1.64 -6.17
N MET A 387 17.15 0.49 -6.14
CA MET A 387 16.53 -0.83 -6.24
C MET A 387 15.63 -1.12 -5.02
N ARG A 388 16.10 -0.84 -3.79
CA ARG A 388 15.30 -0.97 -2.57
C ARG A 388 14.12 0.01 -2.52
N GLU A 389 14.32 1.25 -2.96
CA GLU A 389 13.23 2.23 -3.13
C GLU A 389 12.16 1.73 -4.10
N SER A 390 12.57 1.21 -5.26
CA SER A 390 11.69 0.67 -6.30
C SER A 390 10.78 -0.46 -5.77
N ALA A 391 11.30 -1.32 -4.89
CA ALA A 391 10.52 -2.39 -4.27
C ALA A 391 9.41 -1.88 -3.34
N GLN A 392 9.61 -0.76 -2.62
CA GLN A 392 8.61 -0.21 -1.70
C GLN A 392 7.31 0.23 -2.41
N PHE A 393 7.37 0.57 -3.70
CA PHE A 393 6.18 0.93 -4.47
C PHE A 393 5.14 -0.20 -4.55
N ALA A 394 5.54 -1.46 -4.41
CA ALA A 394 4.62 -2.59 -4.47
C ALA A 394 3.56 -2.56 -3.35
N SER A 395 3.90 -2.07 -2.15
CA SER A 395 2.92 -1.85 -1.08
C SER A 395 1.93 -0.72 -1.42
N VAL A 396 2.39 0.31 -2.13
CA VAL A 396 1.56 1.45 -2.57
C VAL A 396 0.58 1.01 -3.66
N VAL A 397 1.05 0.30 -4.68
CA VAL A 397 0.21 -0.27 -5.76
C VAL A 397 -0.89 -1.16 -5.17
N ARG A 398 -0.56 -2.05 -4.23
CA ARG A 398 -1.56 -2.86 -3.52
C ARG A 398 -2.60 -2.00 -2.79
N GLY A 399 -2.20 -0.89 -2.16
CA GLY A 399 -3.12 0.05 -1.51
C GLY A 399 -4.12 0.69 -2.48
N VAL A 400 -3.63 1.17 -3.62
CA VAL A 400 -4.43 1.81 -4.69
C VAL A 400 -5.40 0.79 -5.33
N LEU A 401 -4.91 -0.40 -5.67
CA LEU A 401 -5.75 -1.49 -6.19
C LEU A 401 -6.80 -1.93 -5.15
N ARG A 402 -6.43 -2.00 -3.87
CA ARG A 402 -7.35 -2.30 -2.77
C ARG A 402 -8.46 -1.25 -2.66
N TYR A 403 -8.16 0.02 -2.86
CA TYR A 403 -9.17 1.10 -2.88
C TYR A 403 -10.20 0.92 -4.01
N ARG A 404 -9.76 0.62 -5.25
CA ARG A 404 -10.68 0.27 -6.35
C ARG A 404 -11.60 -0.90 -5.96
N VAL A 405 -11.04 -1.98 -5.43
CA VAL A 405 -11.82 -3.16 -5.00
C VAL A 405 -12.84 -2.78 -3.90
N LEU A 406 -12.47 -1.92 -2.95
CA LEU A 406 -13.38 -1.45 -1.91
C LEU A 406 -14.52 -0.58 -2.46
N LYS A 407 -14.28 0.32 -3.43
CA LYS A 407 -15.34 1.08 -4.12
C LYS A 407 -16.33 0.15 -4.85
N ARG A 408 -15.84 -0.91 -5.51
CA ARG A 408 -16.73 -1.90 -6.16
C ARG A 408 -17.53 -2.74 -5.17
N VAL A 409 -16.94 -3.20 -4.07
CA VAL A 409 -17.69 -3.88 -3.00
C VAL A 409 -18.71 -2.94 -2.35
N GLN A 410 -18.39 -1.66 -2.17
CA GLN A 410 -19.33 -0.64 -1.69
C GLN A 410 -20.54 -0.50 -2.63
N GLN A 411 -20.33 -0.42 -3.95
CA GLN A 411 -21.39 -0.39 -4.95
C GLN A 411 -22.28 -1.65 -4.89
N GLU A 412 -21.70 -2.85 -4.76
CA GLU A 412 -22.46 -4.09 -4.55
C GLU A 412 -23.29 -4.05 -3.27
N MET A 413 -22.72 -3.59 -2.16
CA MET A 413 -23.43 -3.45 -0.88
C MET A 413 -24.60 -2.46 -0.99
N THR A 414 -24.40 -1.30 -1.63
CA THR A 414 -25.47 -0.31 -1.83
C THR A 414 -26.63 -0.91 -2.63
N ARG A 415 -26.33 -1.67 -3.68
CA ARG A 415 -27.34 -2.36 -4.52
C ARG A 415 -28.06 -3.47 -3.74
N ASP A 416 -27.33 -4.27 -2.96
CA ASP A 416 -27.90 -5.32 -2.09
C ASP A 416 -28.80 -4.71 -1.00
N GLU A 417 -28.46 -3.55 -0.42
CA GLU A 417 -29.25 -2.84 0.60
C GLU A 417 -30.49 -2.16 0.02
N LEU A 418 -30.36 -1.49 -1.13
CA LEU A 418 -31.47 -0.90 -1.89
C LEU A 418 -32.50 -1.98 -2.27
N SER A 419 -32.04 -3.13 -2.76
CA SER A 419 -32.91 -4.26 -3.11
C SER A 419 -33.72 -4.77 -1.90
N LYS A 420 -33.07 -4.95 -0.75
CA LYS A 420 -33.73 -5.33 0.53
C LYS A 420 -34.72 -4.27 1.02
N LYS A 421 -34.45 -2.99 0.76
CA LYS A 421 -35.35 -1.88 1.14
C LYS A 421 -36.56 -1.77 0.23
N LYS A 422 -36.44 -2.10 -1.07
CA LYS A 422 -37.59 -2.17 -2.00
C LYS A 422 -38.51 -3.33 -1.64
N SER A 423 -37.99 -4.54 -1.43
CA SER A 423 -38.82 -5.68 -1.01
C SER A 423 -39.43 -5.52 0.39
N LEU A 424 -38.76 -4.81 1.31
CA LEU A 424 -39.35 -4.41 2.59
C LEU A 424 -40.51 -3.41 2.39
N LEU A 425 -40.36 -2.41 1.51
CA LEU A 425 -41.45 -1.48 1.20
C LEU A 425 -42.66 -2.22 0.60
N ASP A 426 -42.45 -3.08 -0.40
CA ASP A 426 -43.50 -3.90 -1.01
C ASP A 426 -44.27 -4.72 0.04
N SER A 427 -43.56 -5.29 1.02
CA SER A 427 -44.15 -6.05 2.12
C SER A 427 -44.96 -5.17 3.08
N LEU A 428 -44.47 -3.97 3.41
CA LEU A 428 -45.18 -3.02 4.26
C LEU A 428 -46.44 -2.47 3.57
N GLU A 429 -46.38 -2.11 2.29
CA GLU A 429 -47.53 -1.59 1.55
C GLU A 429 -48.61 -2.66 1.34
N ARG A 430 -48.23 -3.92 1.08
CA ARG A 430 -49.18 -5.05 1.08
C ARG A 430 -49.86 -5.20 2.45
N SER A 431 -49.12 -5.12 3.55
CA SER A 431 -49.71 -5.19 4.89
C SER A 431 -50.63 -4.01 5.22
N GLU A 432 -50.38 -2.81 4.68
CA GLU A 432 -51.29 -1.66 4.84
C GLU A 432 -52.57 -1.84 4.02
N LEU A 433 -52.48 -2.39 2.80
CA LEU A 433 -53.63 -2.72 1.95
C LEU A 433 -54.50 -3.83 2.56
N GLU A 434 -53.89 -4.86 3.13
CA GLU A 434 -54.60 -5.94 3.84
C GLU A 434 -55.29 -5.42 5.11
N ALA A 435 -54.62 -4.59 5.90
CA ALA A 435 -55.22 -3.97 7.09
C ALA A 435 -56.40 -3.06 6.71
N LYS A 436 -56.26 -2.19 5.70
CA LYS A 436 -57.36 -1.35 5.18
C LYS A 436 -58.54 -2.18 4.68
N ARG A 437 -58.28 -3.32 4.03
CA ARG A 437 -59.34 -4.26 3.62
C ARG A 437 -60.07 -4.82 4.84
N ILE A 438 -59.35 -5.29 5.87
CA ILE A 438 -59.94 -5.83 7.10
C ILE A 438 -60.79 -4.78 7.82
N GLU A 439 -60.28 -3.55 7.93
CA GLU A 439 -61.01 -2.42 8.51
C GLU A 439 -62.32 -2.11 7.75
N GLN A 440 -62.28 -2.11 6.42
CA GLN A 440 -63.48 -1.93 5.58
C GLN A 440 -64.53 -3.05 5.76
N TYR A 441 -64.10 -4.29 6.06
CA TYR A 441 -65.02 -5.38 6.41
C TYR A 441 -65.60 -5.24 7.84
N LEU A 442 -64.80 -4.84 8.83
CA LEU A 442 -65.29 -4.54 10.18
C LEU A 442 -66.31 -3.38 10.17
N ASN A 443 -65.98 -2.26 9.53
CA ASN A 443 -66.84 -1.08 9.47
C ASN A 443 -68.15 -1.34 8.70
N ARG A 444 -68.18 -2.36 7.82
CA ARG A 444 -69.41 -2.86 7.18
C ARG A 444 -70.24 -3.83 8.02
N THR A 445 -69.72 -4.36 9.13
CA THR A 445 -70.39 -5.40 9.94
C THR A 445 -70.80 -4.94 11.34
N SER A 446 -70.57 -3.66 11.69
CA SER A 446 -70.97 -3.07 12.98
C SER A 446 -72.50 -2.81 13.04
N PRO A 447 -73.28 -3.46 13.93
CA PRO A 447 -74.74 -3.28 14.00
C PRO A 447 -75.16 -2.04 14.82
N GLN A 448 -76.22 -1.38 14.38
CA GLN A 448 -76.81 -0.23 15.05
C GLN A 448 -77.60 -0.67 16.30
N SER A 449 -77.17 -0.27 17.50
CA SER A 449 -77.78 -0.71 18.76
C SER A 449 -79.01 0.13 19.16
N GLY A 450 -80.13 -0.53 19.45
CA GLY A 450 -81.40 0.09 19.85
C GLY A 450 -82.02 -0.52 21.12
N THR A 451 -81.81 0.16 22.25
CA THR A 451 -82.71 0.23 23.44
C THR A 451 -83.31 -1.04 24.09
N THR A 452 -82.75 -1.36 25.28
CA THR A 452 -83.44 -1.61 26.58
C THR A 452 -84.22 -2.91 26.94
N LYS A 453 -83.65 -3.60 27.94
CA LYS A 453 -84.26 -4.12 29.21
C LYS A 453 -84.93 -5.53 29.26
N PRO A 454 -85.05 -6.18 30.46
CA PRO A 454 -84.83 -7.63 30.59
C PRO A 454 -85.88 -8.48 31.36
N ARG A 455 -85.81 -9.83 31.20
CA ARG A 455 -86.28 -10.98 32.03
C ARG A 455 -85.97 -12.29 31.24
N SER A 456 -85.96 -13.53 31.75
CA SER A 456 -85.92 -14.15 33.10
C SER A 456 -85.52 -15.65 32.99
N LEU A 457 -85.42 -16.38 34.11
CA LEU A 457 -85.17 -17.84 34.21
C LEU A 457 -86.26 -18.69 33.46
N SER A 458 -86.14 -20.00 33.14
CA SER A 458 -85.68 -21.16 33.94
C SER A 458 -85.51 -22.52 33.16
N THR A 459 -84.89 -23.52 33.81
CA THR A 459 -85.22 -25.00 33.85
C THR A 459 -85.15 -25.96 32.62
N SER A 460 -84.07 -26.76 32.57
CA SER A 460 -83.99 -28.27 32.71
C SER A 460 -84.83 -29.30 31.91
N SER A 461 -84.15 -30.31 31.32
CA SER A 461 -84.38 -31.81 31.36
C SER A 461 -83.71 -32.50 30.13
N ALA A 462 -82.83 -33.52 30.25
CA ALA A 462 -83.04 -34.99 30.43
C ALA A 462 -83.40 -35.76 29.12
N ILE A 463 -83.07 -37.04 28.83
CA ILE A 463 -82.29 -38.13 29.50
C ILE A 463 -81.91 -39.27 28.48
N SER A 464 -81.00 -40.21 28.81
CA SER A 464 -80.64 -41.50 28.09
C SER A 464 -80.11 -41.40 26.62
N SER A 465 -79.22 -42.24 26.06
CA SER A 465 -78.92 -43.70 26.11
C SER A 465 -79.95 -44.58 25.34
N GLU A 466 -79.64 -45.73 24.70
CA GLU A 466 -78.38 -46.51 24.54
C GLU A 466 -78.47 -47.50 23.34
N GLY A 467 -77.33 -47.94 22.77
CA GLY A 467 -77.22 -49.10 21.86
C GLY A 467 -77.69 -48.93 20.40
N GLY A 468 -77.29 -49.77 19.43
CA GLY A 468 -76.27 -50.84 19.49
C GLY A 468 -76.22 -51.72 18.20
N ASN A 469 -75.02 -52.23 17.87
CA ASN A 469 -74.66 -53.20 16.80
C ASN A 469 -74.81 -52.78 15.30
N GLY A 470 -73.84 -53.28 14.49
CA GLY A 470 -73.84 -53.27 13.01
C GLY A 470 -74.31 -54.62 12.41
N PRO A 471 -73.67 -55.22 11.37
CA PRO A 471 -72.26 -55.06 10.94
C PRO A 471 -72.01 -54.96 9.41
N ALA A 472 -70.72 -55.02 9.01
CA ALA A 472 -70.18 -55.37 7.67
C ALA A 472 -70.38 -54.36 6.50
N MET A 473 -69.58 -54.29 5.41
CA MET A 473 -68.23 -54.76 4.98
C MET A 473 -67.93 -54.06 3.62
N SER A 474 -66.72 -53.93 3.02
CA SER A 474 -65.29 -53.97 3.43
C SER A 474 -64.39 -53.63 2.22
N ALA A 475 -63.07 -53.40 2.46
CA ALA A 475 -61.98 -53.25 1.46
C ALA A 475 -61.92 -51.91 0.69
N ASP A 476 -60.75 -51.31 0.38
CA ASP A 476 -59.34 -51.64 0.70
C ASP A 476 -58.49 -50.32 0.69
N SER A 477 -57.19 -50.21 1.02
CA SER A 477 -56.06 -51.15 1.28
C SER A 477 -55.15 -50.58 2.42
N GLY A 478 -53.84 -50.82 2.65
CA GLY A 478 -52.73 -51.47 1.92
C GLY A 478 -51.41 -50.66 2.05
N PHE A 479 -50.76 -50.41 3.20
CA PHE A 479 -50.27 -51.27 4.32
C PHE A 479 -49.03 -52.16 3.98
N PRO A 480 -48.22 -52.65 4.96
CA PRO A 480 -47.62 -51.99 6.15
C PRO A 480 -46.09 -52.29 6.32
N TYR A 481 -45.42 -51.71 7.34
CA TYR A 481 -44.98 -52.44 8.56
C TYR A 481 -44.02 -51.66 9.48
N THR A 482 -44.03 -52.07 10.76
CA THR A 482 -43.13 -51.67 11.85
C THR A 482 -42.74 -52.92 12.64
N HIS A 483 -41.56 -52.96 13.27
CA HIS A 483 -41.41 -53.73 14.51
C HIS A 483 -40.29 -53.19 15.42
N ASP A 484 -40.41 -53.57 16.68
CA ASP A 484 -39.55 -53.30 17.85
C ASP A 484 -38.70 -54.55 18.18
N ASP A 485 -37.48 -54.38 18.72
CA ASP A 485 -36.82 -55.34 19.62
C ASP A 485 -35.56 -54.72 20.30
N SER A 486 -34.89 -55.49 21.17
CA SER A 486 -34.08 -54.97 22.29
C SER A 486 -32.66 -55.56 22.47
N MET A 487 -31.91 -54.95 23.41
CA MET A 487 -30.79 -55.50 24.22
C MET A 487 -29.31 -55.50 23.71
N THR A 488 -28.43 -55.62 24.74
CA THR A 488 -26.97 -55.93 24.84
C THR A 488 -25.87 -54.86 24.57
N SER A 489 -24.71 -55.09 25.20
CA SER A 489 -23.55 -54.19 25.49
C SER A 489 -22.24 -55.04 25.57
N PRO A 490 -21.07 -54.67 26.18
CA PRO A 490 -20.50 -53.39 26.70
C PRO A 490 -19.37 -52.90 25.73
N PRO A 491 -18.05 -52.68 26.03
CA PRO A 491 -17.21 -52.47 27.27
C PRO A 491 -17.52 -51.14 28.04
N ALA A 492 -16.84 -50.61 29.08
CA ALA A 492 -15.52 -50.72 29.77
C ALA A 492 -14.29 -50.07 29.07
N SER A 493 -13.23 -49.58 29.75
CA SER A 493 -12.82 -49.48 31.18
C SER A 493 -12.41 -48.02 31.56
N GLN A 494 -12.71 -47.45 32.75
CA GLN A 494 -12.15 -47.66 34.13
C GLN A 494 -10.71 -47.08 34.31
N ILE A 495 -10.25 -46.45 35.41
CA ILE A 495 -10.60 -46.44 36.86
C ILE A 495 -10.36 -45.04 37.53
N GLY A 496 -11.25 -44.66 38.48
CA GLY A 496 -11.08 -43.97 39.81
C GLY A 496 -9.96 -42.95 40.17
N GLY A 497 -10.05 -42.21 41.29
CA GLY A 497 -11.13 -42.09 42.29
C GLY A 497 -10.76 -41.29 43.58
N LEU A 498 -11.71 -41.22 44.53
CA LEU A 498 -11.61 -40.77 45.95
C LEU A 498 -11.53 -39.26 46.34
N LYS A 499 -11.94 -39.00 47.59
CA LYS A 499 -12.07 -37.69 48.30
C LYS A 499 -11.19 -37.66 49.56
N ARG A 500 -10.79 -36.47 50.03
CA ARG A 500 -10.59 -35.97 51.42
C ARG A 500 -9.60 -34.78 51.42
N SER A 501 -9.59 -33.81 52.35
CA SER A 501 -10.57 -33.21 53.28
C SER A 501 -9.89 -32.03 54.00
N ASP A 502 -10.63 -30.99 54.39
CA ASP A 502 -10.21 -29.91 55.34
C ASP A 502 -9.75 -30.48 56.71
N PRO A 503 -9.09 -29.71 57.65
CA PRO A 503 -9.26 -28.25 57.89
C PRO A 503 -8.02 -27.40 58.28
N SER A 504 -8.12 -26.06 58.20
CA SER A 504 -7.85 -25.10 59.32
C SER A 504 -7.98 -23.60 58.94
N VAL A 505 -8.21 -22.73 59.94
CA VAL A 505 -8.70 -21.32 59.91
C VAL A 505 -8.04 -20.59 61.11
N PRO A 506 -7.58 -19.30 61.08
CA PRO A 506 -8.38 -18.09 60.77
C PRO A 506 -7.68 -16.91 60.02
N GLY A 507 -8.47 -15.83 59.75
CA GLY A 507 -8.03 -14.53 59.19
C GLY A 507 -7.54 -13.51 60.24
N PRO A 508 -7.65 -12.17 60.07
CA PRO A 508 -8.76 -11.45 59.39
C PRO A 508 -8.39 -10.23 58.48
N PRO A 509 -9.36 -9.65 57.73
CA PRO A 509 -9.22 -8.34 57.05
C PRO A 509 -10.29 -7.29 57.44
N ALA A 510 -9.96 -5.99 57.50
CA ALA A 510 -10.95 -4.90 57.56
C ALA A 510 -10.43 -3.48 57.20
N HIS A 511 -11.32 -2.67 56.56
CA HIS A 511 -11.33 -1.18 56.50
C HIS A 511 -10.26 -0.47 55.61
N ARG A 512 -10.54 0.68 54.95
CA ARG A 512 -11.80 1.48 54.78
C ARG A 512 -11.79 2.29 53.44
N LYS A 513 -12.95 2.92 53.13
CA LYS A 513 -13.33 3.68 51.90
C LYS A 513 -12.56 5.03 51.75
N SER A 514 -12.64 5.85 50.69
CA SER A 514 -13.82 6.20 49.85
C SER A 514 -13.54 7.09 48.61
N SER A 515 -14.48 7.12 47.65
CA SER A 515 -14.83 8.24 46.71
C SER A 515 -13.80 8.67 45.64
N SER A 516 -14.12 9.07 44.40
CA SER A 516 -15.31 9.01 43.50
C SER A 516 -14.83 9.37 42.06
N GLY A 517 -15.52 9.12 40.93
CA GLY A 517 -16.84 8.52 40.68
C GLY A 517 -17.20 8.60 39.17
N THR A 518 -18.50 8.50 38.84
CA THR A 518 -19.10 8.44 37.48
C THR A 518 -19.16 7.02 36.88
N PHE A 519 -20.24 6.72 36.12
CA PHE A 519 -20.85 5.38 36.07
C PHE A 519 -21.06 4.84 34.63
N VAL A 520 -20.81 3.53 34.47
CA VAL A 520 -21.71 2.44 33.96
C VAL A 520 -22.56 2.70 32.70
N ALA A 521 -22.79 1.74 31.80
CA ALA A 521 -22.12 0.50 31.35
C ALA A 521 -22.95 -0.05 30.16
N ASN A 522 -22.50 -1.11 29.48
CA ASN A 522 -23.35 -1.83 28.53
C ASN A 522 -23.07 -3.35 28.56
N LYS A 523 -24.08 -4.18 28.24
CA LYS A 523 -24.18 -5.65 28.41
C LYS A 523 -24.43 -6.19 29.83
N ILE A 524 -25.69 -6.52 30.12
CA ILE A 524 -26.10 -7.89 30.53
C ILE A 524 -27.46 -8.15 29.85
N PHE A 525 -27.65 -9.31 29.22
CA PHE A 525 -28.97 -9.81 28.82
C PHE A 525 -29.07 -11.30 29.11
N GLY A 526 -30.02 -11.68 29.97
CA GLY A 526 -30.34 -13.05 30.36
C GLY A 526 -31.81 -13.11 30.77
N ARG A 527 -32.50 -14.19 30.36
CA ARG A 527 -33.94 -14.46 30.59
C ARG A 527 -34.28 -14.36 32.10
N ILE A 528 -35.50 -14.04 32.57
CA ILE A 528 -36.84 -14.54 32.21
C ILE A 528 -37.92 -13.49 32.64
N SER A 529 -39.12 -13.58 32.05
CA SER A 529 -40.46 -13.29 32.64
C SER A 529 -41.28 -12.13 32.07
N HIS A 530 -42.61 -12.30 32.12
CA HIS A 530 -43.63 -11.44 31.51
C HIS A 530 -43.92 -10.19 32.34
N ALA A 531 -43.96 -9.02 31.67
CA ALA A 531 -44.60 -7.81 32.17
C ALA A 531 -45.08 -6.92 31.00
N ILE A 532 -45.92 -7.45 30.11
CA ILE A 532 -46.56 -6.64 29.05
C ILE A 532 -47.82 -5.99 29.62
N HIS A 533 -47.73 -4.71 30.01
CA HIS A 533 -48.78 -3.68 30.00
C HIS A 533 -48.14 -2.34 30.39
N GLY A 534 -48.42 -1.23 29.68
CA GLY A 534 -47.98 0.09 30.14
C GLY A 534 -47.64 1.18 29.10
N PHE A 535 -47.70 0.92 27.79
CA PHE A 535 -47.64 1.98 26.77
C PHE A 535 -48.51 1.61 25.57
N ALA A 536 -49.83 1.80 25.74
CA ALA A 536 -50.85 1.42 24.77
C ALA A 536 -51.73 2.63 24.38
N ASP A 537 -51.08 3.69 23.88
CA ASP A 537 -51.73 4.72 23.05
C ASP A 537 -50.73 5.31 22.04
N VAL A 538 -50.28 4.46 21.12
CA VAL A 538 -49.68 4.88 19.85
C VAL A 538 -50.46 4.18 18.76
N ASP A 539 -51.16 4.98 17.95
CA ASP A 539 -51.98 4.50 16.85
C ASP A 539 -51.20 3.49 15.94
N PRO A 540 -51.67 2.23 15.82
CA PRO A 540 -51.05 1.24 14.95
C PRO A 540 -51.11 1.58 13.46
N GLU A 541 -52.05 2.44 13.01
CA GLU A 541 -52.07 3.01 11.67
C GLU A 541 -50.90 3.98 11.48
N ARG A 542 -50.79 5.01 12.34
CA ARG A 542 -49.69 5.98 12.34
C ARG A 542 -48.33 5.30 12.41
N THR A 543 -48.16 4.30 13.27
CA THR A 543 -46.89 3.56 13.38
C THR A 543 -46.48 2.90 12.07
N ARG A 544 -47.43 2.27 11.35
CA ARG A 544 -47.19 1.68 10.01
C ARG A 544 -46.91 2.75 8.96
N ARG A 545 -47.65 3.86 8.95
CA ARG A 545 -47.43 4.99 8.02
C ARG A 545 -46.07 5.65 8.23
N ASP A 546 -45.66 5.88 9.47
CA ASP A 546 -44.34 6.41 9.81
C ASP A 546 -43.22 5.44 9.38
N GLN A 547 -43.42 4.12 9.49
CA GLN A 547 -42.47 3.11 9.03
C GLN A 547 -42.37 3.06 7.49
N ILE A 548 -43.50 3.16 6.78
CA ILE A 548 -43.53 3.27 5.31
C ILE A 548 -42.84 4.56 4.86
N GLY A 549 -43.13 5.70 5.48
CA GLY A 549 -42.50 7.00 5.19
C GLY A 549 -40.97 6.95 5.34
N LYS A 550 -40.48 6.47 6.49
CA LYS A 550 -39.04 6.27 6.76
C LYS A 550 -38.39 5.28 5.78
N THR A 551 -39.14 4.29 5.29
CA THR A 551 -38.63 3.34 4.29
C THR A 551 -38.52 3.99 2.90
N LYS A 552 -39.48 4.84 2.51
CA LYS A 552 -39.43 5.61 1.26
C LYS A 552 -38.32 6.68 1.28
N GLU A 553 -38.14 7.39 2.39
CA GLU A 553 -37.02 8.33 2.56
C GLU A 553 -35.67 7.60 2.48
N SER A 554 -35.54 6.48 3.18
CA SER A 554 -34.35 5.62 3.12
C SER A 554 -34.08 5.03 1.73
N LEU A 555 -35.10 4.89 0.87
CA LEU A 555 -34.92 4.47 -0.51
C LEU A 555 -34.37 5.59 -1.39
N ILE A 556 -34.90 6.81 -1.28
CA ILE A 556 -34.38 7.99 -2.00
C ILE A 556 -32.89 8.22 -1.65
N GLN A 557 -32.54 8.10 -0.37
CA GLN A 557 -31.14 8.19 0.09
C GLN A 557 -30.25 7.10 -0.51
N LEU A 558 -30.75 5.85 -0.60
CA LEU A 558 -30.01 4.73 -1.19
C LEU A 558 -29.94 4.77 -2.72
N GLU A 559 -30.92 5.37 -3.39
CA GLU A 559 -30.91 5.59 -4.85
C GLU A 559 -29.85 6.64 -5.22
N GLN A 560 -29.80 7.76 -4.50
CA GLN A 560 -28.74 8.76 -4.64
C GLN A 560 -27.35 8.19 -4.28
N ALA A 561 -27.27 7.34 -3.25
CA ALA A 561 -26.05 6.62 -2.91
C ALA A 561 -25.61 5.62 -4.01
N LEU A 562 -26.56 4.91 -4.63
CA LEU A 562 -26.25 3.98 -5.72
C LEU A 562 -25.71 4.74 -6.95
N GLU A 563 -26.34 5.85 -7.33
CA GLU A 563 -25.92 6.72 -8.43
C GLU A 563 -24.46 7.19 -8.25
N VAL A 564 -24.10 7.76 -7.10
CA VAL A 564 -22.70 8.16 -6.87
C VAL A 564 -21.76 6.97 -6.77
N SER A 565 -22.18 5.82 -6.23
CA SER A 565 -21.34 4.60 -6.24
C SER A 565 -21.08 4.07 -7.65
N GLU A 566 -22.02 4.25 -8.58
CA GLU A 566 -21.90 3.87 -9.99
C GLU A 566 -21.04 4.84 -10.81
N LYS A 567 -20.89 6.10 -10.34
CA LYS A 567 -19.87 7.02 -10.83
C LYS A 567 -18.51 6.70 -10.22
N ASP A 568 -18.42 6.63 -8.88
CA ASP A 568 -17.20 6.38 -8.12
C ASP A 568 -16.45 5.13 -8.55
N VAL A 569 -17.16 4.06 -8.93
CA VAL A 569 -16.51 2.85 -9.45
C VAL A 569 -15.79 3.13 -10.77
N LYS A 570 -16.42 3.85 -11.71
CA LYS A 570 -15.84 4.20 -13.02
C LYS A 570 -14.69 5.19 -12.85
N ASP A 571 -14.89 6.23 -12.05
CA ASP A 571 -13.90 7.26 -11.76
C ASP A 571 -12.66 6.67 -11.05
N ALA A 572 -12.85 5.72 -10.12
CA ALA A 572 -11.75 4.99 -9.49
C ALA A 572 -11.03 4.07 -10.50
N SER A 573 -11.76 3.30 -11.31
CA SER A 573 -11.17 2.43 -12.33
C SER A 573 -10.38 3.20 -13.38
N ALA A 574 -10.91 4.31 -13.88
CA ALA A 574 -10.25 5.17 -14.85
C ALA A 574 -9.02 5.87 -14.25
N GLY A 575 -9.15 6.46 -13.05
CA GLY A 575 -8.05 7.13 -12.35
C GLY A 575 -6.90 6.18 -12.02
N VAL A 576 -7.20 5.00 -11.47
CA VAL A 576 -6.17 3.99 -11.19
C VAL A 576 -5.53 3.47 -12.47
N LEU A 577 -6.30 3.20 -13.54
CA LEU A 577 -5.73 2.74 -14.81
C LEU A 577 -4.80 3.79 -15.45
N HIS A 578 -5.17 5.07 -15.39
CA HIS A 578 -4.33 6.18 -15.84
C HIS A 578 -3.02 6.28 -15.02
N ASP A 579 -3.13 6.22 -13.69
CA ASP A 579 -1.95 6.27 -12.81
C ASP A 579 -1.01 5.08 -13.03
N LEU A 580 -1.55 3.85 -13.14
CA LEU A 580 -0.74 2.66 -13.38
C LEU A 580 -0.01 2.69 -14.74
N LYS A 581 -0.58 3.32 -15.78
CA LYS A 581 0.14 3.59 -17.04
C LYS A 581 1.33 4.53 -16.83
N ARG A 582 1.14 5.64 -16.08
CA ARG A 582 2.25 6.56 -15.73
C ARG A 582 3.31 5.86 -14.87
N PHE A 583 2.88 5.18 -13.81
CA PHE A 583 3.76 4.46 -12.88
C PHE A 583 4.57 3.35 -13.57
N GLN A 584 3.99 2.62 -14.53
CA GLN A 584 4.74 1.65 -15.32
C GLN A 584 5.89 2.31 -16.11
N LYS A 585 5.64 3.48 -16.74
CA LYS A 585 6.67 4.26 -17.46
C LYS A 585 7.74 4.82 -16.51
N ASP A 586 7.35 5.37 -15.35
CA ASP A 586 8.30 5.81 -14.31
C ASP A 586 9.19 4.63 -13.84
N LYS A 587 8.59 3.46 -13.58
CA LYS A 587 9.28 2.24 -13.12
C LYS A 587 10.27 1.69 -14.15
N GLU A 588 9.91 1.69 -15.43
CA GLU A 588 10.82 1.29 -16.53
C GLU A 588 11.98 2.28 -16.70
N ALA A 589 11.72 3.59 -16.54
CA ALA A 589 12.75 4.63 -16.56
C ALA A 589 13.71 4.51 -15.36
N ASP A 590 13.19 4.25 -14.16
CA ASP A 590 13.99 4.00 -12.95
C ASP A 590 14.87 2.75 -13.10
N LEU A 591 14.30 1.63 -13.57
CA LEU A 591 15.04 0.39 -13.83
C LEU A 591 16.17 0.62 -14.85
N ARG A 592 15.88 1.28 -15.97
CA ARG A 592 16.90 1.68 -16.94
C ARG A 592 17.98 2.54 -16.28
N ARG A 593 17.60 3.52 -15.46
CA ARG A 593 18.52 4.46 -14.81
C ARG A 593 19.51 3.75 -13.88
N TYR A 594 19.05 2.93 -12.95
CA TYR A 594 19.97 2.27 -12.00
C TYR A 594 20.77 1.13 -12.62
N MET A 595 20.25 0.44 -13.65
CA MET A 595 21.06 -0.53 -14.42
C MET A 595 22.16 0.15 -15.26
N VAL A 596 21.89 1.33 -15.84
CA VAL A 596 22.91 2.13 -16.52
C VAL A 596 23.93 2.70 -15.53
N ALA A 597 23.51 3.08 -14.31
CA ALA A 597 24.43 3.49 -13.25
C ALA A 597 25.37 2.35 -12.84
N TYR A 598 24.83 1.16 -12.58
CA TYR A 598 25.61 -0.06 -12.29
C TYR A 598 26.68 -0.31 -13.36
N ALA A 599 26.29 -0.30 -14.65
CA ALA A 599 27.22 -0.52 -15.76
C ALA A 599 28.31 0.56 -15.87
N ARG A 600 27.99 1.83 -15.58
CA ARG A 600 28.97 2.93 -15.58
C ARG A 600 29.98 2.80 -14.45
N CYS A 601 29.55 2.49 -13.23
CA CYS A 601 30.46 2.32 -12.10
C CYS A 601 31.54 1.26 -12.39
N HIS A 602 31.13 0.09 -12.93
CA HIS A 602 32.06 -0.96 -13.35
C HIS A 602 32.96 -0.54 -14.52
N LEU A 603 32.45 0.21 -15.49
CA LEU A 603 33.23 0.69 -16.64
C LEU A 603 34.32 1.68 -16.21
N ASP A 604 34.00 2.61 -15.32
CA ASP A 604 34.94 3.64 -14.88
C ASP A 604 35.98 3.08 -13.89
N TRP A 605 35.59 2.13 -13.02
CA TRP A 605 36.53 1.29 -12.26
C TRP A 605 37.49 0.52 -13.16
N ALA A 606 36.98 -0.20 -14.16
CA ALA A 606 37.80 -1.03 -15.05
C ALA A 606 38.79 -0.19 -15.87
N ARG A 607 38.40 1.02 -16.30
CA ARG A 607 39.27 1.96 -17.03
C ARG A 607 40.48 2.39 -16.21
N LYS A 608 40.27 2.90 -14.99
CA LYS A 608 41.35 3.40 -14.12
C LYS A 608 42.29 2.28 -13.69
N ASN A 609 41.74 1.08 -13.44
CA ASN A 609 42.55 -0.11 -13.19
C ASN A 609 43.41 -0.46 -14.42
N LEU A 610 42.83 -0.51 -15.63
CA LEU A 610 43.57 -0.79 -16.86
C LEU A 610 44.67 0.24 -17.14
N GLU A 611 44.40 1.53 -16.95
CA GLU A 611 45.36 2.63 -17.06
C GLU A 611 46.55 2.41 -16.11
N THR A 612 46.29 2.28 -14.81
CA THR A 612 47.35 2.15 -13.79
C THR A 612 48.17 0.85 -13.94
N TRP A 613 47.52 -0.27 -14.28
CA TRP A 613 48.23 -1.54 -14.51
C TRP A 613 48.99 -1.59 -15.84
N THR A 614 48.60 -0.79 -16.84
CA THR A 614 49.41 -0.59 -18.07
C THR A 614 50.69 0.17 -17.74
N GLU A 615 50.61 1.25 -16.95
CA GLU A 615 51.80 1.97 -16.49
C GLU A 615 52.73 1.12 -15.63
N ALA A 616 52.19 0.23 -14.78
CA ALA A 616 53.00 -0.74 -14.04
C ALA A 616 53.68 -1.76 -14.95
N LYS A 617 52.98 -2.30 -15.95
CA LYS A 617 53.55 -3.19 -16.97
C LYS A 617 54.65 -2.50 -17.77
N ASP A 618 54.46 -1.23 -18.13
CA ASP A 618 55.44 -0.46 -18.90
C ASP A 618 56.68 -0.06 -18.07
N GLU A 619 56.61 -0.08 -16.73
CA GLU A 619 57.78 -0.02 -15.85
C GLU A 619 58.50 -1.37 -15.75
N VAL A 620 57.76 -2.48 -15.64
CA VAL A 620 58.32 -3.85 -15.66
C VAL A 620 59.09 -4.15 -16.94
N ASP A 621 58.61 -3.69 -18.10
CA ASP A 621 59.27 -3.87 -19.40
C ASP A 621 60.62 -3.10 -19.51
N LYS A 622 60.95 -2.22 -18.55
CA LYS A 622 62.25 -1.51 -18.45
C LYS A 622 63.30 -2.29 -17.65
N ILE A 623 62.97 -3.46 -17.08
CA ILE A 623 63.92 -4.27 -16.30
C ILE A 623 65.02 -4.81 -17.21
N VAL A 624 66.21 -4.22 -17.09
CA VAL A 624 67.42 -4.71 -17.76
C VAL A 624 67.96 -5.94 -17.01
N ALA A 625 67.97 -7.09 -17.70
CA ALA A 625 68.67 -8.28 -17.23
C ALA A 625 70.19 -8.04 -17.16
N ARG A 626 70.85 -8.57 -16.11
CA ARG A 626 72.31 -8.51 -15.91
C ARG A 626 73.02 -9.69 -16.55
#